data_AF-I5D6R2-F1
#
_entry.id   AF-I5D6R2-F1
#
_cell.length_a   1.000
_cell.length_b   1.000
_cell.length_c   1.000
_cell.angle_alpha   90.00
_cell.angle_beta   90.00
_cell.angle_gamma   90.00
#
_symmetry.space_group_name_H-M   'P 1'
#
loop_
_entity.id
_entity.type
_entity.pdbx_description
1 polymer ?
#
loop_
_entity_poly.entity_id
_entity_poly.type
_entity_poly.pdbx_seq_one_letter_code
_entity_poly.pdbx_strand_id
1 'polypeptide(L)'
;MQFSKSIRKYRLNFATKSLNNKKSNSAKARGYIDLYIDTFDEIMYLAYWKINFDYLVIDQYTTRSWFEDKNSNFKSRNSLFNELNISQHPRPSISANLLYELDPQELEIANSWFNSQAYKSTLKNIISIIKGNNAGGSFANPKAAEIVCTNLNNDNEVYKENLIMFLDNINFKNSFITDVNESNIEYYDLAWSKEPANINALISLVKSNEKYRHYELLLDLTSNLEKEVSIRKEKFNAWKKSINHLIKETSTTGRAMLLANQDIARKRASASRMNINVFEEDYYTYENAHIYDVRAIKNRLSELISKSFQKHNTSAKQIINSNECQSVLSLVDDENNLINLPKQVHDWFDDNRFTYDQNGVLVLLDNTLKVDEYNEFKKCTKIPFNFLNNKRKEFINLRNSFRKNDV
;
A
#
# COMPACT_ATOMS: atom_id res chain seq x y z
N MET A 1 9.91 9.35 -10.57
CA MET A 1 9.06 8.75 -9.52
C MET A 1 7.67 9.36 -9.64
N GLN A 2 6.63 8.54 -9.69
CA GLN A 2 5.25 9.03 -9.72
C GLN A 2 4.76 9.08 -8.26
N PHE A 3 4.37 10.25 -7.77
CA PHE A 3 3.86 10.40 -6.41
C PHE A 3 2.59 9.56 -6.23
N SER A 4 2.56 8.73 -5.19
CA SER A 4 1.29 8.18 -4.70
C SER A 4 0.43 9.35 -4.19
N LYS A 5 -0.61 9.71 -4.95
CA LYS A 5 -1.57 10.76 -4.57
C LYS A 5 -2.43 10.38 -3.36
N SER A 6 -2.38 9.12 -2.91
CA SER A 6 -3.13 8.62 -1.76
C SER A 6 -2.40 8.79 -0.44
N ILE A 7 -1.15 9.26 -0.43
CA ILE A 7 -0.43 9.52 0.83
C ILE A 7 -0.86 10.86 1.42
N ARG A 8 -1.13 10.85 2.72
CA ARG A 8 -1.50 12.02 3.53
C ARG A 8 -0.61 12.11 4.75
N LYS A 9 -0.22 13.34 5.09
CA LYS A 9 0.60 13.66 6.25
C LYS A 9 -0.28 14.06 7.45
N TYR A 10 -0.11 13.39 8.58
CA TYR A 10 -0.76 13.70 9.85
C TYR A 10 0.28 14.01 10.93
N ARG A 11 -0.05 14.89 11.88
CA ARG A 11 0.84 15.24 13.00
C ARG A 11 0.25 14.86 14.36
N LEU A 12 1.04 14.09 15.10
CA LEU A 12 0.78 13.68 16.48
C LEU A 12 1.78 14.40 17.39
N ASN A 13 1.30 15.25 18.30
CA ASN A 13 2.15 15.86 19.32
C ASN A 13 2.23 14.94 20.52
N PHE A 14 3.41 14.73 21.09
CA PHE A 14 3.62 13.82 22.20
C PHE A 14 4.43 14.43 23.32
N ALA A 15 4.25 13.87 24.51
CA ALA A 15 5.12 14.08 25.65
C ALA A 15 5.31 12.76 26.39
N THR A 16 6.42 12.62 27.10
CA THR A 16 6.56 11.50 28.04
C THR A 16 5.69 11.71 29.27
N LYS A 17 5.15 10.64 29.83
CA LYS A 17 4.38 10.68 31.07
C LYS A 17 5.16 11.33 32.23
N SER A 18 6.46 11.10 32.28
CA SER A 18 7.40 11.70 33.26
C SER A 18 7.48 13.22 33.18
N LEU A 19 7.33 13.81 31.99
CA LEU A 19 7.38 15.27 31.81
C LEU A 19 6.20 15.96 32.53
N ASN A 20 5.04 15.32 32.53
CA ASN A 20 3.83 15.83 33.17
C ASN A 20 3.80 15.61 34.69
N ASN A 21 4.77 14.87 35.24
CA ASN A 21 4.87 14.61 36.68
C ASN A 21 6.12 15.29 37.25
N LYS A 22 5.93 16.44 37.92
CA LYS A 22 7.01 17.22 38.54
C LYS A 22 7.88 16.42 39.54
N LYS A 23 7.33 15.36 40.14
CA LYS A 23 8.06 14.48 41.08
C LYS A 23 8.79 13.33 40.39
N SER A 24 8.64 13.17 39.07
CA SER A 24 9.27 12.09 38.31
C SER A 24 10.74 12.38 38.07
N ASN A 25 11.60 11.46 38.52
CA ASN A 25 13.03 11.44 38.22
C ASN A 25 13.33 10.36 37.16
N SER A 26 12.80 10.55 35.94
CA SER A 26 12.98 9.62 34.81
C SER A 26 13.22 10.44 33.53
N ALA A 27 13.74 9.80 32.48
CA ALA A 27 13.92 10.43 31.17
C ALA A 27 12.64 11.14 30.71
N LYS A 28 12.79 12.29 30.06
CA LYS A 28 11.68 13.16 29.64
C LYS A 28 11.82 13.48 28.16
N ALA A 29 10.71 13.58 27.44
CA ALA A 29 10.74 14.05 26.07
C ALA A 29 9.43 14.75 25.71
N ARG A 30 9.49 15.68 24.76
CA ARG A 30 8.33 16.26 24.08
C ARG A 30 8.69 16.47 22.61
N GLY A 31 7.67 16.53 21.77
CA GLY A 31 7.84 16.83 20.37
C GLY A 31 6.61 16.51 19.54
N TYR A 32 6.84 16.23 18.26
CA TYR A 32 5.82 15.73 17.36
C TYR A 32 6.33 14.58 16.50
N ILE A 33 5.40 13.78 15.99
CA ILE A 33 5.63 12.74 15.01
C ILE A 33 4.76 13.06 13.80
N ASP A 34 5.40 13.25 12.65
CA ASP A 34 4.76 13.32 11.36
C ASP A 34 4.57 11.89 10.82
N LEU A 35 3.33 11.55 10.47
CA LEU A 35 2.88 10.25 10.01
C LEU A 35 2.49 10.34 8.54
N TYR A 36 3.10 9.52 7.70
CA TYR A 36 2.82 9.44 6.27
C TYR A 36 1.94 8.21 6.04
N ILE A 37 0.64 8.44 5.96
CA ILE A 37 -0.38 7.40 5.83
C ILE A 37 -0.77 7.29 4.37
N ASP A 38 -0.60 6.11 3.78
CA ASP A 38 -1.18 5.83 2.45
C ASP A 38 -2.58 5.24 2.62
N THR A 39 -3.54 5.81 1.89
CA THR A 39 -4.93 5.35 1.82
C THR A 39 -5.24 4.77 0.44
N PHE A 40 -4.52 3.73 0.05
CA PHE A 40 -4.67 3.07 -1.24
C PHE A 40 -5.84 2.06 -1.23
N ASP A 41 -6.82 2.23 -2.13
CA ASP A 41 -8.01 1.39 -2.25
C ASP A 41 -8.78 1.17 -0.93
N GLU A 42 -8.77 -0.06 -0.43
CA GLU A 42 -9.46 -0.51 0.80
C GLU A 42 -8.50 -0.65 1.99
N ILE A 43 -7.20 -0.41 1.78
CA ILE A 43 -6.19 -0.52 2.83
C ILE A 43 -5.71 0.85 3.28
N MET A 44 -5.23 0.88 4.52
CA MET A 44 -4.56 2.02 5.10
C MET A 44 -3.33 1.52 5.85
N TYR A 45 -2.18 2.16 5.65
CA TYR A 45 -0.99 1.84 6.42
C TYR A 45 -0.10 3.05 6.62
N LEU A 46 0.68 3.01 7.69
CA LEU A 46 1.76 3.95 7.96
C LEU A 46 2.97 3.57 7.11
N ALA A 47 3.17 4.32 6.02
CA ALA A 47 4.25 4.12 5.06
C ALA A 47 5.60 4.58 5.63
N TYR A 48 5.58 5.72 6.33
CA TYR A 48 6.75 6.30 6.97
C TYR A 48 6.33 7.17 8.15
N TRP A 49 7.25 7.42 9.08
CA TRP A 49 7.06 8.39 10.15
C TRP A 49 8.36 9.14 10.40
N LYS A 50 8.25 10.41 10.79
CA LYS A 50 9.38 11.28 11.14
C LYS A 50 9.14 11.86 12.53
N ILE A 51 10.07 11.68 13.45
CA ILE A 51 9.98 12.23 14.81
C ILE A 51 10.81 13.50 14.92
N ASN A 52 10.30 14.48 15.67
CA ASN A 52 11.03 15.68 16.01
C ASN A 52 10.83 16.00 17.50
N PHE A 53 11.90 15.89 18.27
CA PHE A 53 11.97 16.33 19.66
C PHE A 53 12.21 17.85 19.72
N ASP A 54 11.41 18.54 20.53
CA ASP A 54 11.67 19.93 20.95
C ASP A 54 12.29 19.99 22.35
N TYR A 55 12.26 18.86 23.09
CA TYR A 55 12.86 18.70 24.40
C TYR A 55 13.19 17.22 24.63
N LEU A 56 14.40 16.93 25.12
CA LEU A 56 14.84 15.56 25.40
C LEU A 56 15.81 15.52 26.59
N VAL A 57 15.46 14.71 27.58
CA VAL A 57 16.30 14.29 28.69
C VAL A 57 16.42 12.79 28.61
N ILE A 58 17.61 12.30 28.35
CA ILE A 58 17.92 10.86 28.29
C ILE A 58 18.46 10.39 29.64
N ASP A 59 18.08 9.19 30.05
CA ASP A 59 18.75 8.52 31.15
C ASP A 59 20.00 7.85 30.57
N GLN A 60 21.18 8.04 31.16
CA GLN A 60 22.42 7.37 30.78
C GLN A 60 22.54 5.96 31.38
N TYR A 61 21.76 5.66 32.43
CA TYR A 61 21.71 4.31 32.99
C TYR A 61 20.90 3.35 32.13
N THR A 62 21.44 2.15 31.94
CA THR A 62 20.85 1.08 31.15
C THR A 62 20.75 -0.20 31.98
N THR A 63 19.69 -0.98 31.76
CA THR A 63 19.49 -2.27 32.44
C THR A 63 20.72 -3.16 32.29
N ARG A 64 21.20 -3.76 33.40
CA ARG A 64 22.46 -4.52 33.42
C ARG A 64 22.52 -5.64 32.38
N SER A 65 21.45 -6.42 32.24
CA SER A 65 21.40 -7.54 31.27
C SER A 65 21.63 -7.08 29.83
N TRP A 66 21.39 -5.81 29.48
CA TRP A 66 21.65 -5.32 28.13
C TRP A 66 23.14 -5.20 27.81
N PHE A 67 24.00 -5.00 28.82
CA PHE A 67 25.45 -5.00 28.63
C PHE A 67 25.98 -6.41 28.35
N GLU A 68 25.31 -7.42 28.91
CA GLU A 68 25.61 -8.84 28.71
C GLU A 68 25.07 -9.31 27.35
N ASP A 69 23.76 -9.15 27.13
CA ASP A 69 23.04 -9.67 25.96
C ASP A 69 23.30 -8.87 24.68
N LYS A 70 23.65 -7.58 24.81
CA LYS A 70 23.84 -6.64 23.70
C LYS A 70 22.72 -6.69 22.66
N ASN A 71 21.48 -6.64 23.14
CA ASN A 71 20.28 -6.69 22.29
C ASN A 71 20.19 -5.50 21.31
N SER A 72 19.20 -5.54 20.40
CA SER A 72 19.03 -4.51 19.37
C SER A 72 18.84 -3.10 19.93
N ASN A 73 18.09 -2.96 21.03
CA ASN A 73 17.89 -1.66 21.68
C ASN A 73 19.20 -1.13 22.29
N PHE A 74 20.00 -2.00 22.92
CA PHE A 74 21.32 -1.63 23.45
C PHE A 74 22.26 -1.12 22.36
N LYS A 75 22.33 -1.84 21.23
CA LYS A 75 23.17 -1.46 20.08
C LYS A 75 22.72 -0.13 19.48
N SER A 76 21.42 0.04 19.27
CA SER A 76 20.86 1.27 18.71
C SER A 76 21.13 2.45 19.65
N ARG A 77 20.91 2.27 20.94
CA ARG A 77 21.20 3.28 21.96
C ARG A 77 22.69 3.62 22.02
N ASN A 78 23.57 2.64 21.89
CA ASN A 78 25.02 2.90 21.82
C ASN A 78 25.41 3.73 20.61
N SER A 79 24.78 3.49 19.48
CA SER A 79 24.98 4.31 18.28
C SER A 79 24.57 5.76 18.53
N LEU A 80 23.38 6.02 19.09
CA LEU A 80 22.98 7.38 19.44
C LEU A 80 23.93 8.04 20.46
N PHE A 81 24.34 7.29 21.48
CA PHE A 81 25.23 7.81 22.53
C PHE A 81 26.60 8.19 22.00
N ASN A 82 27.13 7.42 21.03
CA ASN A 82 28.38 7.76 20.34
C ASN A 82 28.25 9.07 19.55
N GLU A 83 27.14 9.27 18.82
CA GLU A 83 26.90 10.53 18.08
C GLU A 83 26.80 11.75 19.02
N LEU A 84 26.23 11.53 20.21
CA LEU A 84 26.07 12.55 21.25
C LEU A 84 27.32 12.72 22.14
N ASN A 85 28.40 11.95 21.92
CA ASN A 85 29.61 11.94 22.76
C ASN A 85 29.33 11.71 24.26
N ILE A 86 28.37 10.85 24.58
CA ILE A 86 28.01 10.46 25.96
C ILE A 86 28.14 8.95 26.16
N SER A 87 28.19 8.51 27.42
CA SER A 87 28.38 7.10 27.77
C SER A 87 27.16 6.44 28.40
N GLN A 88 26.93 5.18 28.05
CA GLN A 88 25.95 4.33 28.72
C GLN A 88 26.58 3.69 29.95
N HIS A 89 25.86 3.67 31.07
CA HIS A 89 26.34 3.09 32.32
C HIS A 89 25.39 1.99 32.85
N PRO A 90 25.90 0.94 33.51
CA PRO A 90 25.04 -0.06 34.14
C PRO A 90 24.25 0.57 35.28
N ARG A 91 22.94 0.32 35.30
CA ARG A 91 22.06 0.88 36.33
C ARG A 91 22.43 0.33 37.73
N PRO A 92 22.68 1.19 38.73
CA PRO A 92 23.00 0.74 40.09
C PRO A 92 21.84 0.02 40.79
N SER A 93 20.62 0.55 40.66
CA SER A 93 19.39 0.00 41.23
C SER A 93 18.17 0.33 40.35
N ILE A 94 17.04 -0.37 40.53
CA ILE A 94 15.84 -0.21 39.69
C ILE A 94 15.34 1.24 39.63
N SER A 95 15.52 2.02 40.70
CA SER A 95 15.06 3.42 40.82
C SER A 95 16.12 4.47 40.51
N ALA A 96 17.39 4.10 40.33
CA ALA A 96 18.47 5.02 40.03
C ALA A 96 18.38 5.49 38.58
N ASN A 97 18.45 6.81 38.33
CA ASN A 97 18.47 7.42 36.99
C ASN A 97 19.65 8.39 36.94
N LEU A 98 20.33 8.49 35.79
CA LEU A 98 21.37 9.47 35.52
C LEU A 98 20.93 10.30 34.32
N LEU A 99 20.26 11.41 34.60
CA LEU A 99 19.58 12.19 33.58
C LEU A 99 20.55 13.19 32.94
N TYR A 100 20.54 13.23 31.61
CA TYR A 100 21.29 14.17 30.79
C TYR A 100 20.32 14.89 29.87
N GLU A 101 20.19 16.20 30.04
CA GLU A 101 19.34 17.06 29.20
C GLU A 101 20.13 17.49 27.97
N LEU A 102 19.57 17.24 26.79
CA LEU A 102 20.22 17.59 25.53
C LEU A 102 20.09 19.07 25.25
N ASP A 103 21.19 19.70 24.85
CA ASP A 103 21.19 21.05 24.32
C ASP A 103 20.61 21.12 22.89
N PRO A 104 20.43 22.32 22.30
CA PRO A 104 19.88 22.43 20.95
C PRO A 104 20.68 21.71 19.86
N GLN A 105 22.00 21.69 19.92
CA GLN A 105 22.85 21.00 18.93
C GLN A 105 22.73 19.49 19.09
N GLU A 106 22.74 19.01 20.33
CA GLU A 106 22.53 17.59 20.66
C GLU A 106 21.12 17.11 20.28
N LEU A 107 20.10 17.97 20.41
CA LEU A 107 18.74 17.70 19.95
C LEU A 107 18.68 17.53 18.43
N GLU A 108 19.39 18.37 17.66
CA GLU A 108 19.49 18.23 16.20
C GLU A 108 20.14 16.89 15.82
N ILE A 109 21.22 16.51 16.49
CA ILE A 109 21.88 15.20 16.31
C ILE A 109 20.90 14.06 16.60
N ALA A 110 20.19 14.11 17.74
CA ALA A 110 19.23 13.08 18.12
C ALA A 110 18.08 12.99 17.10
N ASN A 111 17.52 14.12 16.67
CA ASN A 111 16.48 14.18 15.64
C ASN A 111 16.94 13.58 14.32
N SER A 112 18.14 13.93 13.86
CA SER A 112 18.74 13.35 12.65
C SER A 112 18.88 11.82 12.80
N TRP A 113 19.44 11.37 13.92
CA TRP A 113 19.69 9.95 14.18
C TRP A 113 18.41 9.11 14.18
N PHE A 114 17.35 9.56 14.87
CA PHE A 114 16.08 8.83 14.95
C PHE A 114 15.35 8.71 13.61
N ASN A 115 15.60 9.63 12.67
CA ASN A 115 15.00 9.63 11.33
C ASN A 115 15.89 8.98 10.27
N SER A 116 17.09 8.54 10.65
CA SER A 116 18.06 7.92 9.75
C SER A 116 17.93 6.40 9.67
N GLN A 117 18.70 5.79 8.75
CA GLN A 117 18.88 4.34 8.70
C GLN A 117 19.45 3.72 10.00
N ALA A 118 20.01 4.49 10.93
CA ALA A 118 20.51 3.97 12.20
C ALA A 118 19.36 3.47 13.10
N TYR A 119 18.18 4.07 13.03
CA TYR A 119 17.01 3.68 13.81
C TYR A 119 15.96 2.91 12.99
N LYS A 120 16.03 1.58 13.03
CA LYS A 120 15.09 0.69 12.29
C LYS A 120 14.04 0.02 13.18
N SER A 121 13.62 0.67 14.27
CA SER A 121 12.71 0.09 15.26
C SER A 121 11.30 0.68 15.18
N THR A 122 10.46 0.41 16.19
CA THR A 122 9.07 0.89 16.28
C THR A 122 8.96 2.22 17.03
N LEU A 123 7.83 2.92 16.94
CA LEU A 123 7.62 4.15 17.71
C LEU A 123 7.67 3.88 19.22
N LYS A 124 7.11 2.76 19.68
CA LYS A 124 7.20 2.35 21.09
C LYS A 124 8.65 2.23 21.58
N ASN A 125 9.56 1.75 20.74
CA ASN A 125 10.96 1.50 21.14
C ASN A 125 11.80 2.78 21.30
N ILE A 126 11.28 3.95 20.90
CA ILE A 126 11.91 5.23 21.19
C ILE A 126 12.14 5.38 22.70
N ILE A 127 11.15 4.98 23.50
CA ILE A 127 11.25 5.00 24.97
C ILE A 127 12.39 4.11 25.47
N SER A 128 12.58 2.96 24.83
CA SER A 128 13.66 2.04 25.18
C SER A 128 15.04 2.67 24.95
N ILE A 129 15.15 3.49 23.90
CA ILE A 129 16.38 4.24 23.60
C ILE A 129 16.60 5.38 24.58
N ILE A 130 15.58 6.15 24.98
CA ILE A 130 15.78 7.30 25.87
C ILE A 130 15.92 6.91 27.35
N LYS A 131 15.27 5.81 27.80
CA LYS A 131 15.27 5.38 29.22
C LYS A 131 16.26 4.27 29.54
N GLY A 132 16.78 3.55 28.55
CA GLY A 132 17.70 2.43 28.79
C GLY A 132 17.05 1.22 29.45
N ASN A 133 15.73 1.06 29.33
CA ASN A 133 14.97 -0.11 29.77
C ASN A 133 13.88 -0.46 28.74
N ASN A 134 13.30 -1.66 28.80
CA ASN A 134 12.24 -2.01 27.86
C ASN A 134 11.01 -1.13 28.10
N ALA A 135 10.46 -0.57 27.01
CA ALA A 135 9.18 0.14 27.08
C ALA A 135 8.07 -0.77 27.67
N GLY A 136 7.38 -0.27 28.70
CA GLY A 136 6.40 -1.02 29.49
C GLY A 136 5.27 -1.68 28.68
N GLY A 137 4.60 -2.65 29.31
CA GLY A 137 3.48 -3.39 28.75
C GLY A 137 2.16 -2.59 28.74
N SER A 138 2.02 -1.67 27.80
CA SER A 138 0.84 -0.79 27.69
C SER A 138 -0.48 -1.51 27.35
N PHE A 139 -0.39 -2.79 26.96
CA PHE A 139 -1.55 -3.63 26.67
C PHE A 139 -2.30 -4.06 27.94
N ALA A 140 -1.56 -4.52 28.96
CA ALA A 140 -2.13 -4.96 30.24
C ALA A 140 -2.45 -3.78 31.16
N ASN A 141 -1.69 -2.69 31.03
CA ASN A 141 -1.91 -1.46 31.78
C ASN A 141 -1.70 -0.25 30.86
N PRO A 142 -2.76 0.30 30.23
CA PRO A 142 -2.67 1.50 29.38
C PRO A 142 -1.94 2.67 30.04
N LYS A 143 -2.18 2.88 31.33
CA LYS A 143 -1.53 3.94 32.12
C LYS A 143 -0.03 3.73 32.29
N ALA A 144 0.52 2.57 31.95
CA ALA A 144 1.96 2.31 31.94
C ALA A 144 2.64 2.74 30.63
N ALA A 145 1.89 3.22 29.64
CA ALA A 145 2.47 3.80 28.44
C ALA A 145 3.27 5.07 28.77
N GLU A 146 4.40 5.22 28.09
CA GLU A 146 5.37 6.28 28.38
C GLU A 146 5.23 7.46 27.42
N ILE A 147 4.89 7.22 26.14
CA ILE A 147 4.54 8.27 25.18
C ILE A 147 3.03 8.55 25.31
N VAL A 148 2.68 9.82 25.54
CA VAL A 148 1.30 10.30 25.65
C VAL A 148 1.03 11.30 24.54
N CYS A 149 -0.07 11.13 23.81
CA CYS A 149 -0.51 12.08 22.79
C CYS A 149 -1.12 13.31 23.48
N THR A 150 -0.79 14.51 23.00
CA THR A 150 -1.10 15.78 23.68
C THR A 150 -2.00 16.72 22.89
N ASN A 151 -2.29 16.39 21.62
CA ASN A 151 -3.12 17.20 20.73
C ASN A 151 -4.43 16.51 20.30
N LEU A 152 -4.97 15.62 21.14
CA LEU A 152 -6.26 14.97 20.93
C LEU A 152 -7.41 15.89 21.37
N ASN A 153 -8.56 15.77 20.71
CA ASN A 153 -9.79 16.42 21.17
C ASN A 153 -10.48 15.56 22.25
N ASN A 154 -11.49 16.12 22.92
CA ASN A 154 -12.19 15.45 24.01
C ASN A 154 -12.73 14.06 23.63
N ASP A 155 -13.27 13.91 22.41
CA ASP A 155 -13.84 12.64 21.94
C ASP A 155 -12.79 11.54 21.73
N ASN A 156 -11.53 11.92 21.50
CA ASN A 156 -10.43 11.00 21.21
C ASN A 156 -9.43 10.83 22.37
N GLU A 157 -9.60 11.55 23.49
CA GLU A 157 -8.73 11.46 24.69
C GLU A 157 -8.57 10.04 25.22
N VAL A 158 -9.57 9.17 24.98
CA VAL A 158 -9.52 7.75 25.34
C VAL A 158 -8.34 7.00 24.70
N TYR A 159 -7.76 7.51 23.61
CA TYR A 159 -6.63 6.86 22.92
C TYR A 159 -5.25 7.41 23.34
N LYS A 160 -5.19 8.46 24.18
CA LYS A 160 -3.96 9.25 24.38
C LYS A 160 -2.73 8.43 24.80
N GLU A 161 -2.93 7.39 25.59
CA GLU A 161 -1.86 6.57 26.17
C GLU A 161 -1.38 5.48 25.19
N ASN A 162 -2.23 5.05 24.25
CA ASN A 162 -2.02 3.81 23.52
C ASN A 162 -2.15 3.94 22.00
N LEU A 163 -2.34 5.14 21.47
CA LEU A 163 -2.39 5.37 20.02
C LEU A 163 -1.10 4.91 19.30
N ILE A 164 0.07 5.06 19.95
CA ILE A 164 1.34 4.54 19.41
C ILE A 164 1.28 3.03 19.15
N MET A 165 0.56 2.28 19.98
CA MET A 165 0.38 0.85 19.77
C MET A 165 -0.43 0.57 18.51
N PHE A 166 -1.48 1.35 18.23
CA PHE A 166 -2.21 1.23 16.98
C PHE A 166 -1.30 1.53 15.78
N LEU A 167 -0.58 2.65 15.82
CA LEU A 167 0.33 3.09 14.75
C LEU A 167 1.42 2.06 14.44
N ASP A 168 2.03 1.46 15.47
CA ASP A 168 3.04 0.41 15.32
C ASP A 168 2.48 -0.86 14.63
N ASN A 169 1.17 -1.12 14.73
CA ASN A 169 0.52 -2.27 14.11
C ASN A 169 -0.03 -2.00 12.71
N ILE A 170 -0.12 -0.73 12.32
CA ILE A 170 -0.42 -0.34 10.94
C ILE A 170 0.85 0.11 10.19
N ASN A 171 2.03 -0.01 10.79
CA ASN A 171 3.31 0.27 10.17
C ASN A 171 3.78 -0.93 9.33
N PHE A 172 3.91 -0.75 8.03
CA PHE A 172 4.32 -1.82 7.12
C PHE A 172 5.52 -1.40 6.27
N LYS A 173 6.62 -2.13 6.45
CA LYS A 173 7.87 -1.96 5.68
C LYS A 173 7.91 -2.91 4.48
N ASN A 174 6.89 -2.90 3.62
CA ASN A 174 6.90 -3.71 2.39
C ASN A 174 7.32 -2.85 1.20
N SER A 175 8.47 -3.15 0.60
CA SER A 175 9.14 -2.36 -0.45
C SER A 175 8.33 -2.13 -1.72
N PHE A 176 7.24 -2.87 -1.97
CA PHE A 176 6.35 -2.63 -3.11
C PHE A 176 5.21 -1.64 -2.81
N ILE A 177 4.93 -1.41 -1.53
CA ILE A 177 3.86 -0.54 -1.06
C ILE A 177 4.46 0.73 -0.43
N THR A 178 5.67 0.66 0.13
CA THR A 178 6.36 1.83 0.70
C THR A 178 7.12 2.60 -0.38
N ASP A 179 6.45 3.56 -1.01
CA ASP A 179 7.13 4.55 -1.85
C ASP A 179 7.90 5.57 -1.01
N VAL A 180 7.44 5.86 0.21
CA VAL A 180 8.03 6.89 1.09
C VAL A 180 9.11 6.31 1.99
N ASN A 181 10.28 6.94 2.00
CA ASN A 181 11.41 6.60 2.88
C ASN A 181 12.32 7.82 3.08
N GLU A 182 13.38 7.66 3.89
CA GLU A 182 14.35 8.73 4.18
C GLU A 182 14.93 9.39 2.93
N SER A 183 15.22 8.63 1.86
CA SER A 183 15.85 9.17 0.65
C SER A 183 14.93 10.04 -0.20
N ASN A 184 13.61 10.00 0.05
CA ASN A 184 12.66 10.77 -0.75
C ASN A 184 11.60 11.54 0.06
N ILE A 185 11.68 11.52 1.39
CA ILE A 185 10.72 12.18 2.27
C ILE A 185 10.63 13.69 2.01
N GLU A 186 11.76 14.32 1.71
CA GLU A 186 11.83 15.75 1.41
C GLU A 186 10.99 16.12 0.18
N TYR A 187 10.92 15.23 -0.82
CA TYR A 187 10.06 15.47 -1.99
C TYR A 187 8.58 15.43 -1.62
N TYR A 188 8.17 14.60 -0.66
CA TYR A 188 6.80 14.58 -0.16
C TYR A 188 6.49 15.81 0.69
N ASP A 189 7.44 16.25 1.52
CA ASP A 189 7.34 17.49 2.29
C ASP A 189 7.21 18.72 1.37
N LEU A 190 7.96 18.78 0.27
CA LEU A 190 7.90 19.87 -0.71
C LEU A 190 6.62 19.81 -1.58
N ALA A 191 6.18 18.61 -1.97
CA ALA A 191 5.01 18.43 -2.83
C ALA A 191 3.69 18.80 -2.12
N TRP A 192 3.67 18.73 -0.78
CA TRP A 192 2.52 19.12 0.01
C TRP A 192 2.76 20.48 0.66
N SER A 193 2.39 21.55 -0.05
CA SER A 193 2.35 22.93 0.46
C SER A 193 1.31 23.17 1.58
N LYS A 194 0.68 22.11 2.10
CA LYS A 194 -0.34 22.18 3.14
C LYS A 194 0.26 21.70 4.46
N GLU A 195 -0.01 22.46 5.52
CA GLU A 195 0.24 22.06 6.91
C GLU A 195 -0.28 20.63 7.16
N PRO A 196 0.45 19.80 7.92
CA PRO A 196 0.03 18.43 8.22
C PRO A 196 -1.32 18.43 8.95
N ALA A 197 -2.17 17.48 8.59
CA ALA A 197 -3.47 17.35 9.25
C ALA A 197 -3.28 16.93 10.72
N ASN A 198 -4.12 17.41 11.61
CA ASN A 198 -4.08 16.98 13.01
C ASN A 198 -4.39 15.47 13.14
N ILE A 199 -3.76 14.77 14.08
CA ILE A 199 -3.98 13.34 14.35
C ILE A 199 -5.46 12.96 14.55
N ASN A 200 -6.30 13.86 15.07
CA ASN A 200 -7.74 13.62 15.20
C ASN A 200 -8.40 13.36 13.84
N ALA A 201 -7.91 13.97 12.75
CA ALA A 201 -8.43 13.72 11.41
C ALA A 201 -8.14 12.30 10.91
N LEU A 202 -7.02 11.70 11.33
CA LEU A 202 -6.72 10.28 11.06
C LEU A 202 -7.70 9.39 11.83
N ILE A 203 -7.94 9.69 13.11
CA ILE A 203 -8.90 8.95 13.93
C ILE A 203 -10.31 9.03 13.32
N SER A 204 -10.75 10.23 12.93
CA SER A 204 -12.05 10.42 12.27
C SER A 204 -12.13 9.63 10.97
N LEU A 205 -11.11 9.66 10.12
CA LEU A 205 -11.06 8.87 8.88
C LEU A 205 -11.25 7.36 9.16
N VAL A 206 -10.56 6.84 10.18
CA VAL A 206 -10.67 5.42 10.56
C VAL A 206 -12.07 5.07 11.05
N LYS A 207 -12.70 5.95 11.85
CA LYS A 207 -14.01 5.68 12.46
C LYS A 207 -15.19 5.93 11.51
N SER A 208 -15.06 6.85 10.56
CA SER A 208 -16.16 7.25 9.67
C SER A 208 -16.20 6.51 8.34
N ASN A 209 -15.17 5.74 8.00
CA ASN A 209 -15.05 5.06 6.71
C ASN A 209 -15.25 3.56 6.90
N GLU A 210 -16.33 3.03 6.33
CA GLU A 210 -16.69 1.60 6.41
C GLU A 210 -15.57 0.67 5.91
N LYS A 211 -14.80 1.10 4.91
CA LYS A 211 -13.63 0.36 4.41
C LYS A 211 -12.59 0.08 5.49
N TYR A 212 -12.54 0.93 6.52
CA TYR A 212 -11.57 0.84 7.60
C TYR A 212 -12.12 0.21 8.87
N ARG A 213 -13.23 -0.53 8.79
CA ARG A 213 -13.85 -1.18 9.96
C ARG A 213 -12.89 -2.04 10.77
N HIS A 214 -12.00 -2.79 10.14
CA HIS A 214 -11.00 -3.59 10.88
C HIS A 214 -9.98 -2.73 11.63
N TYR A 215 -9.61 -1.57 11.07
CA TYR A 215 -8.71 -0.61 11.70
C TYR A 215 -9.39 0.11 12.86
N GLU A 216 -10.66 0.46 12.71
CA GLU A 216 -11.49 1.02 13.77
C GLU A 216 -11.57 0.06 14.97
N LEU A 217 -11.88 -1.22 14.71
CA LEU A 217 -11.94 -2.24 15.76
C LEU A 217 -10.59 -2.43 16.47
N LEU A 218 -9.48 -2.35 15.73
CA LEU A 218 -8.14 -2.38 16.33
C LEU A 218 -7.87 -1.11 17.16
N LEU A 219 -8.21 0.07 16.65
CA LEU A 219 -8.06 1.36 17.33
C LEU A 219 -8.85 1.39 18.63
N ASP A 220 -10.09 0.92 18.64
CA ASP A 220 -10.94 0.84 19.84
C ASP A 220 -10.37 -0.07 20.92
N LEU A 221 -9.64 -1.11 20.53
CA LEU A 221 -8.89 -1.95 21.46
C LEU A 221 -7.64 -1.27 22.01
N THR A 222 -7.28 -0.07 21.54
CA THR A 222 -6.20 0.74 22.13
C THR A 222 -6.71 1.78 23.12
N SER A 223 -8.03 1.99 23.23
CA SER A 223 -8.61 2.89 24.24
C SER A 223 -8.19 2.52 25.67
N ASN A 224 -8.14 3.52 26.55
CA ASN A 224 -7.86 3.39 27.98
C ASN A 224 -9.09 3.02 28.82
N LEU A 225 -10.23 2.76 28.17
CA LEU A 225 -11.44 2.26 28.81
C LEU A 225 -11.19 0.88 29.43
N GLU A 226 -11.82 0.62 30.58
CA GLU A 226 -11.71 -0.67 31.27
C GLU A 226 -12.26 -1.78 30.37
N LYS A 227 -11.40 -2.76 30.07
CA LYS A 227 -11.73 -3.96 29.29
C LYS A 227 -11.00 -5.12 29.90
N GLU A 228 -11.63 -6.30 29.90
CA GLU A 228 -10.97 -7.53 30.34
C GLU A 228 -9.74 -7.81 29.47
N VAL A 229 -8.57 -7.94 30.10
CA VAL A 229 -7.25 -7.96 29.41
C VAL A 229 -7.11 -9.16 28.48
N SER A 230 -7.61 -10.32 28.89
CA SER A 230 -7.62 -11.58 28.13
C SER A 230 -8.35 -11.41 26.79
N ILE A 231 -9.63 -11.01 26.85
CA ILE A 231 -10.51 -10.79 25.70
C ILE A 231 -9.95 -9.70 24.79
N ARG A 232 -9.43 -8.61 25.38
CA ARG A 232 -8.80 -7.52 24.62
C ARG A 232 -7.62 -8.05 23.80
N LYS A 233 -6.75 -8.88 24.39
CA LYS A 233 -5.55 -9.44 23.75
C LYS A 233 -5.89 -10.35 22.59
N GLU A 234 -6.85 -11.23 22.79
CA GLU A 234 -7.32 -12.16 21.76
C GLU A 234 -7.89 -11.39 20.56
N LYS A 235 -8.84 -10.47 20.81
CA LYS A 235 -9.43 -9.64 19.74
C LYS A 235 -8.39 -8.78 19.03
N PHE A 236 -7.42 -8.22 19.76
CA PHE A 236 -6.36 -7.42 19.17
C PHE A 236 -5.51 -8.23 18.20
N ASN A 237 -5.11 -9.45 18.60
CA ASN A 237 -4.35 -10.34 17.74
C ASN A 237 -5.17 -10.77 16.51
N ALA A 238 -6.47 -11.01 16.66
CA ALA A 238 -7.36 -11.33 15.54
C ALA A 238 -7.43 -10.19 14.51
N TRP A 239 -7.71 -8.95 14.96
CA TRP A 239 -7.81 -7.79 14.06
C TRP A 239 -6.47 -7.41 13.43
N LYS A 240 -5.37 -7.49 14.20
CA LYS A 240 -4.01 -7.33 13.66
C LYS A 240 -3.74 -8.34 12.54
N LYS A 241 -4.07 -9.62 12.75
CA LYS A 241 -3.90 -10.68 11.74
C LYS A 241 -4.73 -10.39 10.50
N SER A 242 -5.96 -9.90 10.66
CA SER A 242 -6.82 -9.51 9.55
C SER A 242 -6.24 -8.35 8.74
N ILE A 243 -5.79 -7.27 9.39
CA ILE A 243 -5.15 -6.12 8.72
C ILE A 243 -3.88 -6.55 7.99
N ASN A 244 -3.03 -7.35 8.64
CA ASN A 244 -1.82 -7.89 8.01
C ASN A 244 -2.15 -8.72 6.75
N HIS A 245 -3.24 -9.48 6.79
CA HIS A 245 -3.69 -10.27 5.66
C HIS A 245 -4.17 -9.39 4.50
N LEU A 246 -5.01 -8.39 4.78
CA LEU A 246 -5.47 -7.42 3.77
C LEU A 246 -4.31 -6.70 3.08
N ILE A 247 -3.33 -6.23 3.86
CA ILE A 247 -2.17 -5.55 3.30
C ILE A 247 -1.31 -6.49 2.47
N LYS A 248 -1.13 -7.74 2.92
CA LYS A 248 -0.42 -8.76 2.14
C LYS A 248 -1.16 -9.09 0.84
N GLU A 249 -2.48 -9.19 0.88
CA GLU A 249 -3.34 -9.41 -0.28
C GLU A 249 -3.13 -8.29 -1.31
N THR A 250 -3.43 -7.04 -0.94
CA THR A 250 -3.30 -5.89 -1.84
C THR A 250 -1.88 -5.75 -2.40
N SER A 251 -0.85 -5.96 -1.57
CA SER A 251 0.54 -5.97 -2.02
C SER A 251 0.77 -7.00 -3.13
N THR A 252 0.29 -8.21 -2.90
CA THR A 252 0.61 -9.37 -3.73
C THR A 252 -0.17 -9.31 -5.03
N THR A 253 -1.46 -9.00 -4.95
CA THR A 253 -2.35 -8.88 -6.12
C THR A 253 -1.94 -7.68 -6.97
N GLY A 254 -1.63 -6.53 -6.35
CA GLY A 254 -1.11 -5.36 -7.04
C GLY A 254 0.21 -5.66 -7.77
N ARG A 255 1.15 -6.34 -7.11
CA ARG A 255 2.42 -6.75 -7.76
C ARG A 255 2.19 -7.75 -8.88
N ALA A 256 1.28 -8.69 -8.73
CA ALA A 256 0.92 -9.64 -9.77
C ALA A 256 0.34 -8.91 -10.99
N MET A 257 -0.58 -7.96 -10.79
CA MET A 257 -1.15 -7.18 -11.90
C MET A 257 -0.12 -6.29 -12.60
N LEU A 258 0.87 -5.75 -11.88
CA LEU A 258 1.98 -5.05 -12.52
C LEU A 258 2.78 -5.97 -13.45
N LEU A 259 3.12 -7.17 -12.99
CA LEU A 259 3.81 -8.17 -13.81
C LEU A 259 2.96 -8.61 -15.01
N ALA A 260 1.65 -8.82 -14.81
CA ALA A 260 0.72 -9.14 -15.88
C ALA A 260 0.67 -8.02 -16.94
N ASN A 261 0.59 -6.75 -16.52
CA ASN A 261 0.57 -5.61 -17.44
C ASN A 261 1.87 -5.49 -18.25
N GLN A 262 3.02 -5.81 -17.66
CA GLN A 262 4.30 -5.88 -18.39
C GLN A 262 4.28 -6.98 -19.45
N ASP A 263 3.72 -8.14 -19.13
CA ASP A 263 3.60 -9.25 -20.09
C ASP A 263 2.59 -8.95 -21.20
N ILE A 264 1.43 -8.37 -20.87
CA ILE A 264 0.44 -7.88 -21.84
C ILE A 264 1.09 -6.88 -22.80
N ALA A 265 1.88 -5.92 -22.30
CA ALA A 265 2.55 -4.95 -23.16
C ALA A 265 3.51 -5.62 -24.15
N ARG A 266 4.27 -6.63 -23.70
CA ARG A 266 5.16 -7.44 -24.55
C ARG A 266 4.36 -8.22 -25.60
N LYS A 267 3.28 -8.88 -25.18
CA LYS A 267 2.42 -9.68 -26.06
C LYS A 267 1.68 -8.82 -27.08
N ARG A 268 1.21 -7.63 -26.72
CA ARG A 268 0.64 -6.65 -27.67
C ARG A 268 1.65 -6.22 -28.72
N ALA A 269 2.89 -5.94 -28.33
CA ALA A 269 3.95 -5.58 -29.28
C ALA A 269 4.30 -6.75 -30.23
N SER A 270 4.14 -8.00 -29.77
CA SER A 270 4.22 -9.18 -30.62
C SER A 270 3.03 -9.26 -31.58
N ALA A 271 1.80 -9.16 -31.05
CA ALA A 271 0.55 -9.20 -31.81
C ALA A 271 0.50 -8.15 -32.93
N SER A 272 0.99 -6.93 -32.68
CA SER A 272 1.04 -5.86 -33.70
C SER A 272 2.00 -6.15 -34.85
N ARG A 273 2.91 -7.11 -34.70
CA ARG A 273 3.88 -7.52 -35.72
C ARG A 273 3.52 -8.85 -36.39
N MET A 274 2.45 -9.50 -35.94
CA MET A 274 1.97 -10.75 -36.55
C MET A 274 1.42 -10.47 -37.95
N ASN A 275 1.69 -11.39 -38.87
CA ASN A 275 1.17 -11.32 -40.23
C ASN A 275 -0.27 -11.87 -40.25
N ILE A 276 -1.25 -11.02 -39.98
CA ILE A 276 -2.68 -11.37 -39.94
C ILE A 276 -3.32 -10.94 -41.26
N ASN A 277 -3.81 -11.89 -42.06
CA ASN A 277 -4.43 -11.63 -43.36
C ASN A 277 -5.82 -12.26 -43.44
N VAL A 278 -6.70 -11.87 -42.51
CA VAL A 278 -8.10 -12.34 -42.48
C VAL A 278 -8.91 -11.66 -43.59
N PHE A 279 -8.69 -10.36 -43.78
CA PHE A 279 -9.25 -9.60 -44.87
C PHE A 279 -8.17 -9.28 -45.89
N GLU A 280 -8.51 -9.32 -47.17
CA GLU A 280 -7.57 -8.98 -48.24
C GLU A 280 -7.24 -7.49 -48.17
N GLU A 281 -5.96 -7.14 -48.03
CA GLU A 281 -5.51 -5.75 -47.98
C GLU A 281 -5.65 -5.06 -49.35
N ASP A 282 -5.73 -3.73 -49.34
CA ASP A 282 -5.78 -2.90 -50.54
C ASP A 282 -4.92 -1.62 -50.34
N TYR A 283 -5.36 -0.47 -50.85
CA TYR A 283 -4.62 0.79 -50.71
C TYR A 283 -4.75 1.44 -49.32
N TYR A 284 -5.59 0.91 -48.43
CA TYR A 284 -5.69 1.39 -47.05
C TYR A 284 -4.53 0.89 -46.18
N THR A 285 -4.29 1.60 -45.08
CA THR A 285 -3.38 1.12 -44.03
C THR A 285 -4.13 0.19 -43.09
N TYR A 286 -3.65 -1.04 -42.96
CA TYR A 286 -4.22 -2.06 -42.09
C TYR A 286 -3.47 -2.16 -40.76
N GLU A 287 -4.22 -2.46 -39.71
CA GLU A 287 -3.72 -2.70 -38.36
C GLU A 287 -4.35 -3.97 -37.79
N ASN A 288 -3.60 -4.67 -36.93
CA ASN A 288 -4.13 -5.83 -36.21
C ASN A 288 -5.02 -5.37 -35.06
N ALA A 289 -6.32 -5.65 -35.18
CA ALA A 289 -7.34 -5.39 -34.18
C ALA A 289 -7.61 -6.64 -33.34
N HIS A 290 -7.75 -6.48 -32.02
CA HIS A 290 -8.18 -7.54 -31.12
C HIS A 290 -9.70 -7.70 -31.16
N ILE A 291 -10.21 -8.89 -31.51
CA ILE A 291 -11.64 -9.20 -31.42
C ILE A 291 -12.10 -9.09 -29.96
N TYR A 292 -11.50 -9.89 -29.07
CA TYR A 292 -11.73 -9.84 -27.63
C TYR A 292 -10.76 -8.85 -26.98
N ASP A 293 -11.34 -7.81 -26.39
CA ASP A 293 -10.64 -6.67 -25.85
C ASP A 293 -9.54 -7.03 -24.86
N VAL A 294 -8.37 -6.39 -25.02
CA VAL A 294 -7.31 -6.44 -23.99
C VAL A 294 -7.82 -5.94 -22.64
N ARG A 295 -8.76 -4.99 -22.62
CA ARG A 295 -9.41 -4.53 -21.37
C ARG A 295 -10.15 -5.67 -20.67
N ALA A 296 -10.87 -6.51 -21.41
CA ALA A 296 -11.59 -7.64 -20.86
C ALA A 296 -10.62 -8.73 -20.35
N ILE A 297 -9.52 -8.97 -21.07
CA ILE A 297 -8.43 -9.85 -20.63
C ILE A 297 -7.83 -9.37 -19.29
N LYS A 298 -7.57 -8.06 -19.15
CA LYS A 298 -7.07 -7.48 -17.89
C LYS A 298 -8.04 -7.68 -16.72
N ASN A 299 -9.34 -7.51 -16.94
CA ASN A 299 -10.35 -7.73 -15.90
C ASN A 299 -10.35 -9.20 -15.44
N ARG A 300 -10.35 -10.14 -16.39
CA ARG A 300 -10.30 -11.58 -16.10
C ARG A 300 -9.03 -11.97 -15.32
N LEU A 301 -7.87 -11.39 -15.67
CA LEU A 301 -6.63 -11.60 -14.93
C LEU A 301 -6.73 -11.08 -13.49
N SER A 302 -7.28 -9.88 -13.29
CA SER A 302 -7.48 -9.31 -11.96
C SER A 302 -8.32 -10.23 -11.07
N GLU A 303 -9.41 -10.80 -11.59
CA GLU A 303 -10.24 -11.75 -10.86
C GLU A 303 -9.50 -13.05 -10.50
N LEU A 304 -8.75 -13.62 -11.46
CA LEU A 304 -7.97 -14.85 -11.23
C LEU A 304 -6.86 -14.65 -10.19
N ILE A 305 -6.21 -13.49 -10.22
CA ILE A 305 -5.15 -13.14 -9.27
C ILE A 305 -5.71 -13.03 -7.86
N SER A 306 -6.83 -12.33 -7.68
CA SER A 306 -7.49 -12.21 -6.37
C SER A 306 -7.93 -13.59 -5.84
N LYS A 307 -8.59 -14.41 -6.68
CA LYS A 307 -9.01 -15.78 -6.31
C LYS A 307 -7.82 -16.67 -5.95
N SER A 308 -6.74 -16.60 -6.71
CA SER A 308 -5.53 -17.40 -6.47
C SER A 308 -4.86 -17.04 -5.15
N PHE A 309 -4.78 -15.75 -4.83
CA PHE A 309 -4.24 -15.31 -3.55
C PHE A 309 -5.08 -15.82 -2.38
N GLN A 310 -6.41 -15.69 -2.45
CA GLN A 310 -7.33 -16.13 -1.39
C GLN A 310 -7.24 -17.65 -1.14
N LYS A 311 -7.08 -18.45 -2.20
CA LYS A 311 -7.02 -19.91 -2.10
C LYS A 311 -5.67 -20.45 -1.61
N HIS A 312 -4.56 -19.82 -1.99
CA HIS A 312 -3.23 -20.40 -1.81
C HIS A 312 -2.24 -19.54 -1.01
N ASN A 313 -2.54 -18.26 -0.76
CA ASN A 313 -1.66 -17.31 -0.06
C ASN A 313 -0.22 -17.28 -0.62
N THR A 314 -0.09 -17.45 -1.94
CA THR A 314 1.17 -17.59 -2.69
C THR A 314 1.76 -16.24 -3.12
N SER A 315 3.00 -16.26 -3.62
CA SER A 315 3.67 -15.05 -4.11
C SER A 315 3.13 -14.56 -5.46
N ALA A 316 3.29 -13.27 -5.74
CA ALA A 316 2.85 -12.66 -7.01
C ALA A 316 3.38 -13.37 -8.26
N LYS A 317 4.66 -13.80 -8.24
CA LYS A 317 5.27 -14.55 -9.36
C LYS A 317 4.61 -15.92 -9.57
N GLN A 318 4.33 -16.64 -8.48
CA GLN A 318 3.65 -17.94 -8.56
C GLN A 318 2.24 -17.79 -9.11
N ILE A 319 1.51 -16.76 -8.70
CA ILE A 319 0.16 -16.47 -9.22
C ILE A 319 0.22 -16.24 -10.74
N ILE A 320 1.09 -15.35 -11.21
CA ILE A 320 1.18 -15.04 -12.65
C ILE A 320 1.66 -16.24 -13.47
N ASN A 321 2.55 -17.07 -12.93
CA ASN A 321 3.04 -18.27 -13.61
C ASN A 321 2.06 -19.46 -13.51
N SER A 322 0.89 -19.30 -12.90
CA SER A 322 -0.14 -20.34 -12.88
C SER A 322 -0.68 -20.60 -14.29
N ASN A 323 -1.05 -21.85 -14.57
CA ASN A 323 -1.64 -22.24 -15.86
C ASN A 323 -2.88 -21.40 -16.21
N GLU A 324 -3.70 -21.08 -15.20
CA GLU A 324 -4.90 -20.25 -15.38
C GLU A 324 -4.54 -18.85 -15.87
N CYS A 325 -3.61 -18.15 -15.20
CA CYS A 325 -3.18 -16.82 -15.62
C CYS A 325 -2.46 -16.84 -16.98
N GLN A 326 -1.58 -17.81 -17.21
CA GLN A 326 -0.86 -17.95 -18.47
C GLN A 326 -1.80 -18.20 -19.65
N SER A 327 -2.86 -19.01 -19.46
CA SER A 327 -3.87 -19.27 -20.49
C SER A 327 -4.67 -18.02 -20.88
N VAL A 328 -4.92 -17.11 -19.93
CA VAL A 328 -5.59 -15.83 -20.20
C VAL A 328 -4.62 -14.83 -20.84
N LEU A 329 -3.35 -14.81 -20.42
CA LEU A 329 -2.32 -13.97 -21.02
C LEU A 329 -2.08 -14.34 -22.49
N SER A 330 -2.10 -15.63 -22.84
CA SER A 330 -1.94 -16.07 -24.24
C SER A 330 -3.05 -15.61 -25.18
N LEU A 331 -4.19 -15.13 -24.67
CA LEU A 331 -5.26 -14.58 -25.51
C LEU A 331 -4.86 -13.25 -26.18
N VAL A 332 -3.85 -12.55 -25.63
CA VAL A 332 -3.41 -11.24 -26.13
C VAL A 332 -2.66 -11.37 -27.46
N ASP A 333 -1.90 -12.44 -27.63
CA ASP A 333 -1.09 -12.74 -28.82
C ASP A 333 -1.62 -13.97 -29.56
N ASP A 334 -2.89 -14.30 -29.38
CA ASP A 334 -3.55 -15.37 -30.13
C ASP A 334 -3.92 -14.87 -31.53
N GLU A 335 -3.41 -15.52 -32.57
CA GLU A 335 -3.72 -15.20 -33.97
C GLU A 335 -5.24 -15.19 -34.24
N ASN A 336 -6.00 -16.06 -33.57
CA ASN A 336 -7.44 -16.15 -33.76
C ASN A 336 -8.21 -15.02 -33.08
N ASN A 337 -7.58 -14.34 -32.11
CA ASN A 337 -8.11 -13.13 -31.51
C ASN A 337 -7.81 -11.87 -32.35
N LEU A 338 -7.07 -12.02 -33.45
CA LEU A 338 -6.68 -10.90 -34.30
C LEU A 338 -7.41 -10.94 -35.64
N ILE A 339 -7.74 -9.75 -36.13
CA ILE A 339 -8.20 -9.49 -37.50
C ILE A 339 -7.47 -8.24 -38.00
N ASN A 340 -7.11 -8.19 -39.27
CA ASN A 340 -6.50 -7.00 -39.87
C ASN A 340 -7.61 -6.09 -40.40
N LEU A 341 -7.73 -4.88 -39.86
CA LEU A 341 -8.74 -3.90 -40.28
C LEU A 341 -8.06 -2.65 -40.84
N PRO A 342 -8.66 -1.98 -41.85
CA PRO A 342 -8.27 -0.61 -42.19
C PRO A 342 -8.34 0.27 -40.94
N LYS A 343 -7.40 1.19 -40.78
CA LYS A 343 -7.27 2.01 -39.55
C LYS A 343 -8.59 2.66 -39.10
N GLN A 344 -9.34 3.27 -40.01
CA GLN A 344 -10.62 3.91 -39.67
C GLN A 344 -11.69 2.89 -39.21
N VAL A 345 -11.71 1.71 -39.83
CA VAL A 345 -12.59 0.59 -39.46
C VAL A 345 -12.18 -0.01 -38.11
N HIS A 346 -10.88 -0.08 -37.83
CA HIS A 346 -10.34 -0.48 -36.53
C HIS A 346 -10.83 0.46 -35.43
N ASP A 347 -10.74 1.78 -35.63
CA ASP A 347 -11.21 2.76 -34.66
C ASP A 347 -12.72 2.58 -34.36
N TRP A 348 -13.55 2.39 -35.40
CA TRP A 348 -14.98 2.12 -35.22
C TRP A 348 -15.28 0.79 -34.54
N PHE A 349 -14.45 -0.22 -34.78
CA PHE A 349 -14.55 -1.50 -34.09
C PHE A 349 -14.23 -1.34 -32.60
N ASP A 350 -13.13 -0.66 -32.24
CA ASP A 350 -12.74 -0.41 -30.85
C ASP A 350 -13.77 0.44 -30.08
N ASP A 351 -14.39 1.41 -30.77
CA ASP A 351 -15.51 2.23 -30.30
C ASP A 351 -16.81 1.42 -30.12
N ASN A 352 -16.86 0.15 -30.54
CA ASN A 352 -18.03 -0.72 -30.49
C ASN A 352 -19.22 -0.19 -31.30
N ARG A 353 -18.95 0.44 -32.45
CA ARG A 353 -19.99 0.87 -33.40
C ARG A 353 -20.54 -0.30 -34.23
N PHE A 354 -19.75 -1.35 -34.38
CA PHE A 354 -20.16 -2.61 -34.98
C PHE A 354 -19.42 -3.77 -34.30
N THR A 355 -19.91 -4.98 -34.55
CA THR A 355 -19.28 -6.24 -34.15
C THR A 355 -19.50 -7.31 -35.23
N TYR A 356 -19.13 -8.55 -34.95
CA TYR A 356 -19.44 -9.71 -35.79
C TYR A 356 -20.37 -10.67 -35.04
N ASP A 357 -21.19 -11.41 -35.79
CA ASP A 357 -21.94 -12.56 -35.29
C ASP A 357 -21.11 -13.86 -35.34
N GLN A 358 -21.71 -14.98 -34.94
CA GLN A 358 -21.07 -16.30 -34.96
C GLN A 358 -20.81 -16.86 -36.38
N ASN A 359 -21.40 -16.24 -37.40
CA ASN A 359 -21.16 -16.53 -38.81
C ASN A 359 -20.14 -15.56 -39.43
N GLY A 360 -19.53 -14.69 -38.61
CA GLY A 360 -18.54 -13.70 -39.02
C GLY A 360 -19.16 -12.55 -39.82
N VAL A 361 -20.48 -12.39 -39.83
CA VAL A 361 -21.19 -11.31 -40.51
C VAL A 361 -21.18 -10.08 -39.62
N LEU A 362 -20.89 -8.92 -40.21
CA LEU A 362 -20.92 -7.64 -39.53
C LEU A 362 -22.33 -7.34 -39.01
N VAL A 363 -22.41 -6.92 -37.75
CA VAL A 363 -23.63 -6.45 -37.10
C VAL A 363 -23.42 -5.03 -36.62
N LEU A 364 -24.25 -4.10 -37.08
CA LEU A 364 -24.21 -2.70 -36.67
C LEU A 364 -24.81 -2.54 -35.27
N LEU A 365 -24.11 -1.80 -34.44
CA LEU A 365 -24.53 -1.44 -33.08
C LEU A 365 -24.86 0.06 -32.99
N ASP A 366 -24.27 0.86 -33.87
CA ASP A 366 -24.53 2.28 -34.05
C ASP A 366 -25.28 2.52 -35.38
N ASN A 367 -26.54 2.92 -35.29
CA ASN A 367 -27.41 3.19 -36.44
C ASN A 367 -26.98 4.41 -37.26
N THR A 368 -26.04 5.23 -36.77
CA THR A 368 -25.49 6.38 -37.52
C THR A 368 -24.35 5.97 -38.44
N LEU A 369 -23.73 4.80 -38.22
CA LEU A 369 -22.67 4.29 -39.07
C LEU A 369 -23.24 3.68 -40.35
N LYS A 370 -23.09 4.39 -41.45
CA LYS A 370 -23.56 3.95 -42.77
C LYS A 370 -22.49 3.20 -43.53
N VAL A 371 -22.32 1.92 -43.22
CA VAL A 371 -21.30 1.03 -43.80
C VAL A 371 -21.19 1.13 -45.32
N ASP A 372 -22.33 1.19 -46.02
CA ASP A 372 -22.38 1.24 -47.48
C ASP A 372 -21.81 2.54 -48.10
N GLU A 373 -21.72 3.62 -47.32
CA GLU A 373 -21.14 4.89 -47.75
C GLU A 373 -19.58 4.90 -47.65
N TYR A 374 -18.98 3.90 -46.99
CA TYR A 374 -17.53 3.85 -46.72
C TYR A 374 -16.85 2.69 -47.45
N ASN A 375 -16.01 3.00 -48.44
CA ASN A 375 -15.33 1.99 -49.26
C ASN A 375 -14.43 1.04 -48.46
N GLU A 376 -13.81 1.52 -47.39
CA GLU A 376 -12.96 0.76 -46.47
C GLU A 376 -13.69 -0.41 -45.77
N PHE A 377 -15.02 -0.37 -45.67
CA PHE A 377 -15.79 -1.48 -45.12
C PHE A 377 -15.99 -2.65 -46.08
N LYS A 378 -15.89 -2.42 -47.40
CA LYS A 378 -16.36 -3.38 -48.42
C LYS A 378 -15.80 -4.79 -48.22
N LYS A 379 -14.53 -4.89 -47.80
CA LYS A 379 -13.84 -6.16 -47.55
C LYS A 379 -14.01 -6.71 -46.14
N CYS A 380 -14.48 -5.88 -45.20
CA CYS A 380 -14.58 -6.21 -43.76
C CYS A 380 -16.00 -6.56 -43.31
N THR A 381 -16.99 -6.60 -44.21
CA THR A 381 -18.40 -6.92 -43.89
C THR A 381 -18.63 -8.36 -43.45
N LYS A 382 -17.73 -9.29 -43.84
CA LYS A 382 -17.84 -10.69 -43.46
C LYS A 382 -16.47 -11.38 -43.36
N ILE A 383 -16.16 -11.93 -42.20
CA ILE A 383 -14.96 -12.76 -41.99
C ILE A 383 -15.05 -13.99 -42.90
N PRO A 384 -14.06 -14.26 -43.77
CA PRO A 384 -14.11 -15.42 -44.66
C PRO A 384 -14.14 -16.73 -43.87
N PHE A 385 -14.89 -17.73 -44.37
CA PHE A 385 -15.17 -18.98 -43.67
C PHE A 385 -13.90 -19.74 -43.25
N ASN A 386 -12.90 -19.76 -44.13
CA ASN A 386 -11.57 -20.35 -43.94
C ASN A 386 -10.78 -19.69 -42.80
N PHE A 387 -11.14 -18.47 -42.40
CA PHE A 387 -10.59 -17.78 -41.24
C PHE A 387 -11.52 -17.84 -40.01
N LEU A 388 -12.78 -18.23 -40.16
CA LEU A 388 -13.75 -18.29 -39.07
C LEU A 388 -13.78 -19.66 -38.36
N ASN A 389 -12.66 -20.05 -37.74
CA ASN A 389 -12.61 -21.27 -36.94
C ASN A 389 -13.30 -21.12 -35.57
N ASN A 390 -13.49 -22.24 -34.86
CA ASN A 390 -14.18 -22.27 -33.57
C ASN A 390 -13.56 -21.32 -32.54
N LYS A 391 -12.23 -21.18 -32.54
CA LYS A 391 -11.52 -20.32 -31.59
C LYS A 391 -11.76 -18.84 -31.86
N ARG A 392 -11.81 -18.43 -33.13
CA ARG A 392 -12.20 -17.06 -33.50
C ARG A 392 -13.65 -16.77 -33.15
N LYS A 393 -14.56 -17.73 -33.35
CA LYS A 393 -15.96 -17.63 -32.92
C LYS A 393 -16.10 -17.46 -31.41
N GLU A 394 -15.28 -18.16 -30.63
CA GLU A 394 -15.21 -17.98 -29.17
C GLU A 394 -14.80 -16.55 -28.80
N PHE A 395 -13.81 -15.96 -29.46
CA PHE A 395 -13.42 -14.55 -29.22
C PHE A 395 -14.54 -13.56 -29.57
N ILE A 396 -15.29 -13.81 -30.65
CA ILE A 396 -16.46 -13.00 -31.01
C ILE A 396 -17.53 -13.08 -29.90
N ASN A 397 -17.85 -14.29 -29.42
CA ASN A 397 -18.79 -14.48 -28.31
C ASN A 397 -18.32 -13.76 -27.04
N LEU A 398 -17.03 -13.90 -26.69
CA LEU A 398 -16.44 -13.26 -25.52
C LEU A 398 -16.55 -11.73 -25.61
N ARG A 399 -16.29 -11.16 -26.80
CA ARG A 399 -16.46 -9.72 -27.05
C ARG A 399 -17.91 -9.29 -26.86
N ASN A 400 -18.85 -9.95 -27.53
CA ASN A 400 -20.27 -9.57 -27.48
C ASN A 400 -20.83 -9.70 -26.06
N SER A 401 -20.45 -10.75 -25.32
CA SER A 401 -20.81 -10.91 -23.91
C SER A 401 -20.21 -9.79 -23.04
N PHE A 402 -18.92 -9.47 -23.22
CA PHE A 402 -18.24 -8.42 -22.45
C PHE A 402 -18.80 -7.02 -22.72
N ARG A 403 -19.02 -6.68 -23.99
CA ARG A 403 -19.58 -5.39 -24.45
C ARG A 403 -21.10 -5.31 -24.28
N LYS A 404 -21.77 -6.43 -23.95
CA LYS A 404 -23.24 -6.58 -23.86
C LYS A 404 -23.95 -6.26 -25.18
N ASN A 405 -23.35 -6.70 -26.28
CA ASN A 405 -23.97 -6.59 -27.60
C ASN A 405 -25.03 -7.69 -27.73
N ASP A 406 -26.22 -7.33 -28.21
CA ASP A 406 -27.32 -8.26 -28.46
C ASP A 406 -27.18 -8.86 -29.87
N VAL A 407 -26.30 -9.86 -30.00
CA VAL A 407 -25.86 -10.46 -31.28
C VAL A 407 -25.74 -11.97 -31.19
#